data_AF-A0A2I0XI82-F1
#
_entry.id   AF-A0A2I0XI82-F1
#
_cell.length_a   1.000
_cell.length_b   1.000
_cell.length_c   1.000
_cell.angle_alpha   90.00
_cell.angle_beta   90.00
_cell.angle_gamma   90.00
#
_symmetry.space_group_name_H-M   'P 1'
#
loop_
_entity.id
_entity.type
_entity.pdbx_description
1 polymer ?
#
loop_
_entity_poly.entity_id
_entity_poly.type
_entity_poly.pdbx_seq_one_letter_code
_entity_poly.pdbx_strand_id
1 'polypeptide(L)'
;MASAMSGQSPASAAALAAAAVLVLTVALILAGGVEAKSKQKTCDKGWECKGSIYCCNETISDFFQVYQFENLFSKRNSPIAHAVGFWDYHSFIVASSEYQPLGFGTTGGKEMGMKEVAAFLGHVGSKTSCGYGVATGGPLAWGLCYNHEMSPSQSYCSQDYLYPCTPGVDYFGRGALPVYCGGK
;
A
#
# COMPACT_ATOMS: atom_id res chain seq x y z
N MET A 1 62.37 -57.11 -43.54
CA MET A 1 60.93 -56.75 -43.60
C MET A 1 60.77 -55.43 -42.87
N ALA A 2 60.56 -54.34 -43.60
CA ALA A 2 60.36 -53.00 -43.06
C ALA A 2 58.88 -52.81 -42.69
N SER A 3 58.60 -52.32 -41.48
CA SER A 3 57.27 -51.79 -41.12
C SER A 3 57.36 -50.27 -41.06
N ALA A 4 56.43 -49.63 -41.77
CA ALA A 4 56.33 -48.19 -41.95
C ALA A 4 55.86 -47.49 -40.67
N MET A 5 56.51 -46.39 -40.31
CA MET A 5 55.99 -45.40 -39.36
C MET A 5 55.26 -44.33 -40.17
N SER A 6 53.93 -44.24 -40.07
CA SER A 6 53.14 -43.15 -40.62
C SER A 6 53.04 -42.01 -39.60
N GLY A 7 53.40 -40.80 -40.04
CA GLY A 7 53.45 -39.59 -39.22
C GLY A 7 52.08 -39.07 -38.83
N GLN A 8 51.93 -38.71 -37.55
CA GLN A 8 50.81 -37.95 -37.03
C GLN A 8 50.95 -36.48 -37.45
N SER A 9 50.01 -35.96 -38.24
CA SER A 9 50.00 -34.55 -38.67
C SER A 9 49.68 -33.59 -37.50
N PRO A 10 50.36 -32.42 -37.39
CA PRO A 10 50.23 -31.49 -36.27
C PRO A 10 48.84 -30.82 -36.13
N ALA A 11 47.94 -30.99 -37.11
CA ALA A 11 46.60 -30.43 -37.10
C ALA A 11 45.64 -31.08 -36.09
N SER A 12 45.91 -32.31 -35.63
CA SER A 12 44.98 -33.07 -34.78
C SER A 12 45.02 -32.67 -33.30
N ALA A 13 46.19 -32.27 -32.78
CA ALA A 13 46.34 -31.89 -31.38
C ALA A 13 45.75 -30.49 -31.07
N ALA A 14 45.86 -29.56 -32.02
CA ALA A 14 45.32 -28.20 -31.87
C ALA A 14 43.78 -28.16 -31.81
N ALA A 15 43.12 -29.03 -32.59
CA ALA A 15 41.66 -29.14 -32.61
C ALA A 15 41.09 -29.69 -31.28
N LEU A 16 41.78 -30.67 -30.68
CA LEU A 16 41.40 -31.26 -29.39
C LEU A 16 41.59 -30.27 -28.23
N ALA A 17 42.67 -29.49 -28.24
CA ALA A 17 42.90 -28.45 -27.25
C ALA A 17 41.86 -27.32 -27.32
N ALA A 18 41.50 -26.89 -28.53
CA ALA A 18 40.47 -25.87 -28.73
C ALA A 18 39.09 -26.34 -28.24
N ALA A 19 38.73 -27.60 -28.50
CA ALA A 19 37.47 -28.18 -28.02
C ALA A 19 37.42 -28.29 -26.48
N ALA A 20 38.51 -28.70 -25.83
CA ALA A 20 38.57 -28.79 -24.37
C ALA A 20 38.46 -27.41 -23.70
N VAL A 21 39.09 -26.38 -24.28
CA VAL A 21 38.96 -24.99 -23.79
C VAL A 21 37.52 -24.50 -23.94
N LEU A 22 36.86 -24.78 -25.08
CA LEU A 22 35.46 -24.39 -25.29
C LEU A 22 34.50 -25.09 -24.32
N VAL A 23 34.74 -26.38 -24.02
CA VAL A 23 33.93 -27.14 -23.07
C VAL A 23 34.16 -26.63 -21.64
N LEU A 24 35.39 -26.28 -21.26
CA LEU A 24 35.65 -25.69 -19.94
C LEU A 24 35.05 -24.28 -19.81
N THR A 25 35.11 -23.44 -20.85
CA THR A 25 34.51 -22.11 -20.79
C THR A 25 32.99 -22.18 -20.75
N VAL A 26 32.36 -23.08 -21.51
CA VAL A 26 30.91 -23.31 -21.43
C VAL A 26 30.53 -23.90 -20.07
N ALA A 27 31.31 -24.82 -19.50
CA ALA A 27 31.06 -25.36 -18.16
C ALA A 27 31.19 -24.29 -17.06
N LEU A 28 32.15 -23.36 -17.18
CA LEU A 28 32.29 -22.21 -16.28
C LEU A 28 31.12 -21.22 -16.42
N ILE A 29 30.63 -21.00 -17.63
CA ILE A 29 29.46 -20.14 -17.88
C ILE A 29 28.18 -20.79 -17.33
N LEU A 30 28.04 -22.12 -17.43
CA LEU A 30 26.88 -22.85 -16.90
C LEU A 30 26.93 -23.02 -15.37
N ALA A 31 28.12 -23.09 -14.77
CA ALA A 31 28.28 -23.17 -13.31
C ALA A 31 28.28 -21.79 -12.62
N GLY A 32 28.48 -20.71 -13.38
CA GLY A 32 28.67 -19.34 -12.87
C GLY A 32 27.40 -18.49 -12.72
N GLY A 33 26.21 -19.06 -12.90
CA GLY A 33 24.94 -18.38 -12.70
C GLY A 33 24.64 -18.11 -11.22
N VAL A 34 25.40 -17.22 -10.59
CA VAL A 34 25.02 -16.63 -9.30
C VAL A 34 23.91 -15.63 -9.60
N GLU A 35 22.65 -16.08 -9.50
CA GLU A 35 21.53 -15.15 -9.33
C GLU A 35 21.78 -14.36 -8.05
N ALA A 36 22.37 -13.18 -8.20
CA ALA A 36 22.39 -12.17 -7.16
C ALA A 36 20.93 -11.79 -6.89
N LYS A 37 20.30 -12.45 -5.90
CA LYS A 37 19.03 -11.99 -5.33
C LYS A 37 19.28 -10.60 -4.77
N SER A 38 19.03 -9.58 -5.59
CA SER A 38 18.96 -8.19 -5.19
C SER A 38 18.02 -8.12 -3.99
N LYS A 39 18.59 -7.93 -2.79
CA LYS A 39 17.77 -7.63 -1.61
C LYS A 39 17.09 -6.31 -1.92
N GLN A 40 15.77 -6.33 -1.98
CA GLN A 40 14.98 -5.13 -2.21
C GLN A 40 15.35 -4.10 -1.13
N LYS A 41 15.83 -2.94 -1.55
CA LYS A 41 16.28 -1.89 -0.63
C LYS A 41 15.09 -1.40 0.18
N THR A 42 15.17 -1.54 1.50
CA THR A 42 14.23 -0.96 2.46
C THR A 42 14.70 0.42 2.87
N CYS A 43 13.76 1.27 3.26
CA CYS A 43 14.00 2.65 3.65
C CYS A 43 13.25 3.00 4.93
N ASP A 44 13.78 4.01 5.62
CA ASP A 44 13.16 4.65 6.77
C ASP A 44 12.92 6.12 6.44
N LYS A 45 11.72 6.62 6.73
CA LYS A 45 11.35 8.03 6.59
C LYS A 45 10.56 8.48 7.82
N GLY A 46 11.28 9.00 8.80
CA GLY A 46 10.71 9.46 10.06
C GLY A 46 9.96 8.35 10.81
N TRP A 47 8.83 8.71 11.40
CA TRP A 47 7.96 7.75 12.09
C TRP A 47 6.87 7.17 11.17
N GLU A 48 6.64 7.78 10.00
CA GLU A 48 5.62 7.37 9.04
C GLU A 48 6.03 6.17 8.18
N CYS A 49 7.33 5.92 8.05
CA CYS A 49 7.88 4.85 7.23
C CYS A 49 9.07 4.21 7.94
N LYS A 50 8.97 2.91 8.27
CA LYS A 50 10.10 2.14 8.84
C LYS A 50 10.29 0.82 8.10
N GLY A 51 11.52 0.54 7.70
CA GLY A 51 11.94 -0.74 7.13
C GLY A 51 11.17 -1.18 5.88
N SER A 52 10.64 -0.26 5.08
CA SER A 52 9.72 -0.57 3.98
C SER A 52 10.31 -0.31 2.61
N ILE A 53 9.84 -1.08 1.63
CA ILE A 53 10.15 -0.96 0.21
C ILE A 53 9.27 0.07 -0.51
N TYR A 54 8.13 0.46 0.09
CA TYR A 54 7.11 1.27 -0.58
C TYR A 54 7.33 2.78 -0.37
N CYS A 55 7.65 3.19 0.86
CA CYS A 55 7.79 4.60 1.24
C CYS A 55 9.23 5.14 1.15
N CYS A 56 10.04 4.57 0.26
CA CYS A 56 11.42 5.01 0.01
C CYS A 56 11.51 6.43 -0.59
N ASN A 57 10.52 6.84 -1.38
CA ASN A 57 10.51 8.13 -2.05
C ASN A 57 9.79 9.18 -1.20
N GLU A 58 8.49 8.95 -0.98
CA GLU A 58 7.61 9.87 -0.29
C GLU A 58 6.63 9.14 0.61
N THR A 59 6.11 9.90 1.56
CA THR A 59 5.06 9.58 2.51
C THR A 59 3.85 10.47 2.22
N ILE A 60 2.69 10.13 2.76
CA ILE A 60 1.46 10.90 2.54
C ILE A 60 1.65 12.36 2.99
N SER A 61 2.33 12.60 4.11
CA SER A 61 2.63 13.94 4.61
C SER A 61 3.54 14.78 3.70
N ASP A 62 4.22 14.19 2.71
CA ASP A 62 5.03 14.96 1.76
C ASP A 62 4.17 15.63 0.68
N PHE A 63 3.06 15.00 0.26
CA PHE A 63 2.23 15.48 -0.86
C PHE A 63 0.79 15.86 -0.49
N PHE A 64 0.31 15.43 0.68
CA PHE A 64 -1.01 15.75 1.20
C PHE A 64 -0.87 16.49 2.52
N GLN A 65 -0.92 17.82 2.44
CA GLN A 65 -0.72 18.76 3.53
C GLN A 65 -2.02 19.09 4.26
N VAL A 66 -1.90 19.62 5.48
CA VAL A 66 -3.01 20.06 6.33
C VAL A 66 -4.03 20.91 5.55
N TYR A 67 -3.56 21.91 4.80
CA TYR A 67 -4.46 22.82 4.07
C TYR A 67 -5.32 22.10 3.01
N GLN A 68 -4.81 21.02 2.40
CA GLN A 68 -5.56 20.24 1.42
C GLN A 68 -6.68 19.46 2.12
N PHE A 69 -6.41 18.90 3.31
CA PHE A 69 -7.41 18.26 4.14
C PHE A 69 -8.50 19.25 4.60
N GLU A 70 -8.09 20.43 5.07
CA GLU A 70 -9.02 21.49 5.48
C GLU A 70 -9.90 21.98 4.32
N ASN A 71 -9.32 22.11 3.12
CA ASN A 71 -10.06 22.51 1.92
C ASN A 71 -11.03 21.41 1.46
N LEU A 72 -10.59 20.15 1.48
CA LEU A 72 -11.40 19.00 1.07
C LEU A 72 -12.63 18.83 1.96
N PHE A 73 -12.49 19.05 3.27
CA PHE A 73 -13.54 18.90 4.27
C PHE A 73 -13.88 20.21 4.98
N SER A 74 -14.06 21.27 4.20
CA SER A 74 -14.23 22.65 4.70
C SER A 74 -15.48 22.88 5.56
N LYS A 75 -16.46 21.95 5.52
CA LYS A 75 -17.70 22.04 6.31
C LYS A 75 -17.81 21.02 7.43
N ARG A 76 -16.81 20.15 7.65
CA ARG A 76 -16.85 19.10 8.69
C ARG A 76 -17.04 19.64 10.11
N ASN A 77 -16.54 20.84 10.37
CA ASN A 77 -16.62 21.53 11.67
C ASN A 77 -17.68 22.65 11.68
N SER A 78 -18.60 22.66 10.72
CA SER A 78 -19.76 23.56 10.74
C SER A 78 -20.60 23.29 12.00
N PRO A 79 -21.28 24.29 12.60
CA PRO A 79 -22.11 24.09 13.80
C PRO A 79 -23.24 23.07 13.65
N ILE A 80 -23.64 22.77 12.41
CA ILE A 80 -24.67 21.76 12.10
C ILE A 80 -24.10 20.37 11.83
N ALA A 81 -22.77 20.21 11.85
CA ALA A 81 -22.15 18.90 11.71
C ALA A 81 -22.25 18.12 13.02
N HIS A 82 -22.21 16.79 12.91
CA HIS A 82 -22.42 15.88 14.04
C HIS A 82 -21.12 15.30 14.62
N ALA A 83 -19.98 15.66 14.04
CA ALA A 83 -18.64 15.23 14.43
C ALA A 83 -17.65 16.41 14.55
N VAL A 84 -18.13 17.57 15.00
CA VAL A 84 -17.32 18.79 15.13
C VAL A 84 -16.12 18.55 16.04
N GLY A 85 -14.92 18.83 15.53
CA GLY A 85 -13.66 18.68 16.25
C GLY A 85 -13.17 17.22 16.40
N PHE A 86 -13.92 16.24 15.90
CA PHE A 86 -13.54 14.82 15.98
C PHE A 86 -12.51 14.44 14.91
N TRP A 87 -12.66 14.98 13.70
CA TRP A 87 -11.81 14.65 12.56
C TRP A 87 -10.71 15.69 12.35
N ASP A 88 -9.47 15.27 12.52
CA ASP A 88 -8.29 16.11 12.29
C ASP A 88 -7.26 15.43 11.38
N TYR A 89 -6.44 16.25 10.72
CA TYR A 89 -5.41 15.79 9.81
C TYR A 89 -4.33 14.96 10.50
N HIS A 90 -3.95 15.32 11.74
CA HIS A 90 -2.90 14.60 12.45
C HIS A 90 -3.34 13.16 12.75
N SER A 91 -4.57 12.95 13.20
CA SER A 91 -5.15 11.62 13.38
C SER A 91 -5.16 10.80 12.09
N PHE A 92 -5.43 11.43 10.93
CA PHE A 92 -5.33 10.74 9.63
C PHE A 92 -3.90 10.30 9.33
N ILE A 93 -2.91 11.19 9.49
CA ILE A 93 -1.51 10.84 9.23
C ILE A 93 -1.03 9.75 10.20
N VAL A 94 -1.37 9.85 11.49
CA VAL A 94 -1.05 8.83 12.51
C VAL A 94 -1.68 7.49 12.20
N ALA A 95 -2.94 7.44 11.79
CA ALA A 95 -3.56 6.19 11.37
C ALA A 95 -2.90 5.63 10.09
N SER A 96 -2.50 6.51 9.16
CA SER A 96 -1.89 6.10 7.91
C SER A 96 -0.48 5.55 8.07
N SER A 97 0.30 5.99 9.05
CA SER A 97 1.69 5.57 9.25
C SER A 97 1.86 4.07 9.48
N GLU A 98 0.82 3.39 9.98
CA GLU A 98 0.82 1.94 10.14
C GLU A 98 0.73 1.21 8.78
N TYR A 99 0.12 1.85 7.78
CA TYR A 99 -0.17 1.26 6.47
C TYR A 99 0.67 1.84 5.33
N GLN A 100 1.28 3.01 5.49
CA GLN A 100 2.25 3.58 4.55
C GLN A 100 3.45 2.64 4.29
N PRO A 101 4.04 1.97 5.31
CA PRO A 101 5.04 0.92 5.12
C PRO A 101 4.52 -0.31 4.38
N LEU A 102 3.20 -0.49 4.28
CA LEU A 102 2.55 -1.60 3.58
C LEU A 102 2.04 -1.22 2.19
N GLY A 103 2.20 0.05 1.78
CA GLY A 103 1.90 0.53 0.44
C GLY A 103 0.79 1.58 0.33
N PHE A 104 0.07 1.89 1.42
CA PHE A 104 -1.02 2.87 1.37
C PHE A 104 -0.47 4.28 1.07
N GLY A 105 -0.87 4.85 -0.07
CA GLY A 105 -0.44 6.17 -0.51
C GLY A 105 1.04 6.26 -0.91
N THR A 106 1.76 5.14 -0.94
CA THR A 106 3.21 5.06 -1.20
C THR A 106 3.54 4.11 -2.37
N THR A 107 2.54 3.46 -2.94
CA THR A 107 2.70 2.55 -4.09
C THR A 107 2.54 3.26 -5.43
N GLY A 108 3.41 2.96 -6.39
CA GLY A 108 3.30 3.48 -7.76
C GLY A 108 3.77 4.94 -7.95
N GLY A 109 4.43 5.51 -6.95
CA GLY A 109 4.97 6.88 -6.98
C GLY A 109 3.93 7.97 -6.72
N LYS A 110 4.38 9.24 -6.68
CA LYS A 110 3.59 10.41 -6.26
C LYS A 110 2.18 10.48 -6.80
N GLU A 111 2.04 10.44 -8.13
CA GLU A 111 0.73 10.62 -8.77
C GLU A 111 -0.24 9.50 -8.38
N MET A 112 0.24 8.26 -8.27
CA MET A 112 -0.58 7.13 -7.85
C MET A 112 -0.94 7.24 -6.36
N GLY A 113 0.01 7.61 -5.50
CA GLY A 113 -0.25 7.87 -4.08
C GLY A 113 -1.30 8.97 -3.88
N MET A 114 -1.21 10.06 -4.65
CA MET A 114 -2.22 11.14 -4.64
C MET A 114 -3.60 10.63 -5.07
N LYS A 115 -3.67 9.80 -6.13
CA LYS A 115 -4.93 9.19 -6.59
C LYS A 115 -5.52 8.24 -5.55
N GLU A 116 -4.70 7.41 -4.91
CA GLU A 116 -5.13 6.48 -3.87
C GLU A 116 -5.70 7.22 -2.66
N VAL A 117 -4.98 8.22 -2.14
CA VAL A 117 -5.44 9.05 -1.02
C VAL A 117 -6.70 9.82 -1.39
N ALA A 118 -6.79 10.37 -2.60
CA ALA A 118 -8.00 11.06 -3.07
C ALA A 118 -9.20 10.10 -3.20
N ALA A 119 -8.99 8.88 -3.71
CA ALA A 119 -10.04 7.88 -3.82
C ALA A 119 -10.53 7.42 -2.44
N PHE A 120 -9.60 7.15 -1.52
CA PHE A 120 -9.92 6.79 -0.14
C PHE A 120 -10.73 7.89 0.55
N LEU A 121 -10.22 9.13 0.55
CA LEU A 121 -10.88 10.26 1.20
C LEU A 121 -12.21 10.62 0.52
N GLY A 122 -12.32 10.45 -0.80
CA GLY A 122 -13.59 10.62 -1.52
C GLY A 122 -14.63 9.58 -1.10
N HIS A 123 -14.23 8.32 -0.93
CA HIS A 123 -15.11 7.27 -0.42
C HIS A 123 -15.56 7.57 1.01
N VAL A 124 -14.61 7.84 1.90
CA VAL A 124 -14.85 8.22 3.30
C VAL A 124 -15.79 9.43 3.38
N GLY A 125 -15.51 10.47 2.60
CA GLY A 125 -16.33 11.68 2.52
C GLY A 125 -17.76 11.37 2.11
N SER A 126 -17.97 10.48 1.14
CA SER A 126 -19.32 10.08 0.71
C SER A 126 -20.09 9.31 1.80
N LYS A 127 -19.41 8.46 2.57
CA LYS A 127 -20.02 7.64 3.64
C LYS A 127 -20.35 8.41 4.90
N THR A 128 -19.66 9.51 5.13
CA THR A 128 -19.79 10.34 6.34
C THR A 128 -20.42 11.71 6.04
N SER A 129 -20.96 11.91 4.83
CA SER A 129 -21.51 13.20 4.39
C SER A 129 -22.87 13.51 5.01
N CYS A 130 -23.09 14.78 5.35
CA CYS A 130 -24.42 15.35 5.57
C CYS A 130 -24.78 16.42 4.52
N GLY A 131 -24.01 16.48 3.43
CA GLY A 131 -24.24 17.40 2.33
C GLY A 131 -25.52 17.10 1.56
N TYR A 132 -26.24 18.14 1.19
CA TYR A 132 -27.44 18.07 0.36
C TYR A 132 -27.28 18.97 -0.89
N GLY A 133 -28.19 18.88 -1.85
CA GLY A 133 -28.02 19.46 -3.18
C GLY A 133 -27.72 20.97 -3.24
N VAL A 134 -28.19 21.74 -2.25
CA VAL A 134 -27.96 23.20 -2.16
C VAL A 134 -27.16 23.59 -0.90
N ALA A 135 -26.39 22.65 -0.36
CA ALA A 135 -25.55 22.92 0.81
C ALA A 135 -24.46 23.96 0.49
N THR A 136 -24.16 24.84 1.45
CA THR A 136 -23.13 25.87 1.29
C THR A 136 -21.77 25.24 0.99
N GLY A 137 -21.10 25.67 -0.08
CA GLY A 137 -19.84 25.07 -0.55
C GLY A 137 -20.03 23.82 -1.43
N GLY A 138 -21.27 23.45 -1.75
CA GLY A 138 -21.61 22.27 -2.54
C GLY A 138 -21.64 20.98 -1.70
N PRO A 139 -22.29 19.90 -2.18
CA PRO A 139 -22.50 18.67 -1.41
C PRO A 139 -21.20 17.93 -1.06
N LEU A 140 -20.13 18.13 -1.84
CA LEU A 140 -18.85 17.44 -1.65
C LEU A 140 -18.00 18.03 -0.51
N ALA A 141 -18.29 19.25 -0.06
CA ALA A 141 -17.55 19.90 1.03
C ALA A 141 -17.93 19.38 2.43
N TRP A 142 -18.98 18.56 2.52
CA TRP A 142 -19.62 18.12 3.76
C TRP A 142 -19.26 16.68 4.17
N GLY A 143 -18.19 16.11 3.61
CA GLY A 143 -17.63 14.86 4.13
C GLY A 143 -17.15 15.01 5.58
N LEU A 144 -17.01 13.89 6.30
CA LEU A 144 -16.64 13.83 7.71
C LEU A 144 -17.62 14.55 8.64
N CYS A 145 -18.89 14.66 8.24
CA CYS A 145 -19.92 15.30 9.06
C CYS A 145 -20.42 14.39 10.19
N TYR A 146 -20.43 13.07 9.96
CA TYR A 146 -20.78 12.05 10.95
C TYR A 146 -19.55 11.22 11.33
N ASN A 147 -19.55 10.65 12.54
CA ASN A 147 -18.57 9.64 12.99
C ASN A 147 -19.22 8.30 13.36
N HIS A 148 -20.53 8.22 13.31
CA HIS A 148 -21.30 7.01 13.49
C HIS A 148 -22.65 7.10 12.76
N GLU A 149 -23.29 5.96 12.59
CA GLU A 149 -24.62 5.84 12.03
C GLU A 149 -25.70 6.45 12.94
N MET A 150 -26.52 7.35 12.39
CA MET A 150 -27.51 8.12 13.17
C MET A 150 -28.81 7.36 13.46
N SER A 151 -29.16 6.35 12.66
CA SER A 151 -30.42 5.62 12.79
C SER A 151 -30.24 4.14 12.51
N PRO A 152 -29.44 3.43 13.34
CA PRO A 152 -29.22 2.01 13.17
C PRO A 152 -30.55 1.24 13.34
N SER A 153 -30.85 0.34 12.40
CA SER A 153 -32.07 -0.48 12.45
C SER A 153 -31.97 -1.64 13.45
N GLN A 154 -30.76 -1.95 13.91
CA GLN A 154 -30.45 -3.05 14.81
C GLN A 154 -29.12 -2.79 15.53
N SER A 155 -28.80 -3.62 16.52
CA SER A 155 -27.49 -3.58 17.21
C SER A 155 -26.33 -4.10 16.34
N TYR A 156 -26.62 -4.71 15.18
CA TYR A 156 -25.62 -5.37 14.32
C TYR A 156 -24.75 -6.38 15.07
N CYS A 157 -25.27 -7.01 16.12
CA CYS A 157 -24.65 -8.17 16.77
C CYS A 157 -25.12 -9.45 16.06
N SER A 158 -24.18 -10.23 15.55
CA SER A 158 -24.40 -11.62 15.12
C SER A 158 -23.67 -12.52 16.09
N GLN A 159 -24.36 -13.51 16.66
CA GLN A 159 -23.75 -14.45 17.60
C GLN A 159 -22.75 -15.32 16.86
N ASP A 160 -21.47 -15.01 17.04
CA ASP A 160 -20.35 -15.75 16.49
C ASP A 160 -19.48 -16.30 17.64
N TYR A 161 -18.97 -17.51 17.49
CA TYR A 161 -18.16 -18.15 18.53
C TYR A 161 -16.74 -17.55 18.63
N LEU A 162 -16.18 -17.11 17.50
CA LEU A 162 -14.88 -16.46 17.41
C LEU A 162 -14.97 -14.97 17.78
N TYR A 163 -16.10 -14.33 17.47
CA TYR A 163 -16.37 -12.91 17.75
C TYR A 163 -17.67 -12.73 18.56
N PRO A 164 -17.71 -13.18 19.83
CA PRO A 164 -18.91 -13.07 20.65
C PRO A 164 -19.26 -11.61 20.93
N CYS A 165 -20.55 -11.30 20.87
CA CYS A 165 -21.03 -9.96 21.18
C CYS A 165 -20.86 -9.65 22.67
N THR A 166 -20.37 -8.45 22.96
CA THR A 166 -20.27 -7.94 24.32
C THR A 166 -21.65 -7.47 24.79
N PRO A 167 -22.15 -7.94 25.95
CA PRO A 167 -23.44 -7.49 26.47
C PRO A 167 -23.54 -5.97 26.61
N GLY A 168 -24.63 -5.39 26.13
CA GLY A 168 -24.87 -3.94 26.19
C GLY A 168 -24.11 -3.10 25.15
N VAL A 169 -23.44 -3.73 24.18
CA VAL A 169 -22.69 -3.05 23.12
C VAL A 169 -23.38 -3.25 21.78
N ASP A 170 -23.53 -2.15 21.04
CA ASP A 170 -23.99 -2.15 19.65
C ASP A 170 -22.82 -2.02 18.68
N TYR A 171 -23.00 -2.49 17.45
CA TYR A 171 -21.97 -2.61 16.40
C TYR A 171 -22.38 -1.94 15.08
N PHE A 172 -23.22 -0.90 15.16
CA PHE A 172 -23.58 -0.06 14.02
C PHE A 172 -22.37 0.65 13.41
N GLY A 173 -22.53 1.19 12.19
CA GLY A 173 -21.43 1.78 11.44
C GLY A 173 -20.74 2.91 12.21
N ARG A 174 -19.41 2.83 12.35
CA ARG A 174 -18.58 3.86 13.00
C ARG A 174 -17.37 4.21 12.15
N GLY A 175 -16.84 5.41 12.36
CA GLY A 175 -15.56 5.82 11.80
C GLY A 175 -15.62 6.29 10.35
N ALA A 176 -14.45 6.37 9.72
CA ALA A 176 -14.25 6.90 8.37
C ALA A 176 -14.82 5.94 7.30
N LEU A 177 -14.70 4.64 7.57
CA LEU A 177 -15.36 3.58 6.82
C LEU A 177 -16.41 3.00 7.76
N PRO A 178 -17.72 3.00 7.41
CA PRO A 178 -18.73 2.39 8.25
C PRO A 178 -18.47 0.88 8.38
N VAL A 179 -17.74 0.49 9.43
CA VAL A 179 -17.52 -0.91 9.78
C VAL A 179 -18.69 -1.36 10.63
N TYR A 180 -19.37 -2.41 10.19
CA TYR A 180 -20.41 -3.09 10.95
C TYR A 180 -19.76 -4.29 11.62
N CYS A 181 -19.68 -4.27 12.95
CA CYS A 181 -18.84 -5.19 13.72
C CYS A 181 -19.58 -6.44 14.25
N GLY A 182 -20.61 -6.90 13.56
CA GLY A 182 -21.19 -8.23 13.77
C GLY A 182 -20.86 -9.12 12.59
N GLY A 183 -20.12 -10.20 12.84
CA GLY A 183 -19.73 -11.16 11.82
C GLY A 183 -20.92 -11.58 10.95
N LYS A 184 -20.75 -11.49 9.64
CA LYS A 184 -21.46 -12.37 8.72
C LYS A 184 -20.48 -13.42 8.24
#